data_AF-A0A6J4FBV8-F1
#
_entry.id   AF-A0A6J4FBV8-F1
#
_cell.length_a   1.000
_cell.length_b   1.000
_cell.length_c   1.000
_cell.angle_alpha   90.00
_cell.angle_beta   90.00
_cell.angle_gamma   90.00
#
_symmetry.space_group_name_H-M   'P 1'
#
loop_
_entity.id
_entity.type
_entity.pdbx_description
1 polymer ?
#
loop_
_entity_poly.entity_id
_entity_poly.type
_entity_poly.pdbx_seq_one_letter_code
_entity_poly.pdbx_strand_id
1 'polypeptide(L)'
;MSSSFYWAMRLMPRAKRDAMFALYGLCRALDDMVDCDAPLDQRRARLATMRGVVAAWRQTGIALAPALAALAPSIERYGLPDAELDTLIDGMEMDLEGMSAPDLATLRLYCRRVAGAPALLAVPILGRAEAGDFALRLAEGLQFTNILRDLAEDGDRGRLYLPAEILEQAGIPARTPRAVLTHPALPRACAAMAGLAQAAFDESESELRAIGARGLWPARAMMQTYRALLERMTARGWRRLTPAARVGTPTRLWIALRCAVAGP
;
A
#
# COMPACT_ATOMS: atom_id res chain seq x y z
N MET A 1 2.28 -12.14 -1.68
CA MET A 1 0.97 -11.86 -2.32
C MET A 1 -0.12 -12.67 -1.65
N SER A 2 -1.24 -12.05 -1.30
CA SER A 2 -2.40 -12.81 -0.83
C SER A 2 -2.95 -13.69 -1.97
N SER A 3 -3.41 -14.89 -1.66
CA SER A 3 -3.92 -15.86 -2.66
C SER A 3 -5.02 -15.29 -3.56
N SER A 4 -5.76 -14.29 -3.09
CA SER A 4 -6.85 -13.65 -3.82
C SER A 4 -6.39 -12.66 -4.89
N PHE A 5 -5.28 -11.96 -4.65
CA PHE A 5 -4.68 -11.08 -5.66
C PHE A 5 -4.09 -11.90 -6.82
N TYR A 6 -3.51 -13.06 -6.50
CA TYR A 6 -3.03 -14.04 -7.49
C TYR A 6 -4.15 -14.52 -8.43
N TRP A 7 -5.34 -14.84 -7.91
CA TRP A 7 -6.47 -15.27 -8.75
C TRP A 7 -7.04 -14.14 -9.63
N ALA A 8 -7.14 -12.92 -9.10
CA ALA A 8 -7.53 -11.77 -9.93
C ALA A 8 -6.54 -11.54 -11.09
N MET A 9 -5.24 -11.70 -10.85
CA MET A 9 -4.24 -11.58 -11.91
C MET A 9 -4.32 -12.66 -12.99
N ARG A 10 -4.81 -13.88 -12.68
CA ARG A 10 -4.96 -14.94 -13.70
C ARG A 10 -5.96 -14.58 -14.80
N LEU A 11 -6.92 -13.70 -14.52
CA LEU A 11 -7.91 -13.23 -15.50
C LEU A 11 -7.38 -12.10 -16.40
N MET A 12 -6.17 -11.57 -16.13
CA MET A 12 -5.55 -10.53 -16.94
C MET A 12 -4.78 -11.12 -18.14
N PRO A 13 -4.67 -10.38 -19.27
CA PRO A 13 -3.77 -10.74 -20.35
C PRO A 13 -2.34 -10.95 -19.84
N ARG A 14 -1.65 -11.97 -20.37
CA ARG A 14 -0.31 -12.38 -19.90
C ARG A 14 0.67 -11.21 -19.77
N ALA A 15 0.75 -10.35 -20.78
CA ALA A 15 1.66 -9.20 -20.77
C ALA A 15 1.39 -8.19 -19.63
N LYS A 16 0.12 -7.95 -19.28
CA LYS A 16 -0.24 -7.05 -18.16
C LYS A 16 0.03 -7.72 -16.82
N ARG A 17 -0.26 -9.02 -16.71
CA ARG A 17 0.04 -9.82 -15.52
C ARG A 17 1.53 -9.86 -15.23
N ASP A 18 2.35 -10.13 -16.24
CA ASP A 18 3.81 -10.24 -16.08
C ASP A 18 4.40 -8.88 -15.64
N ALA A 19 3.87 -7.77 -16.18
CA ALA A 19 4.22 -6.41 -15.75
C ALA A 19 3.80 -6.11 -14.29
N MET A 20 2.60 -6.51 -13.87
CA MET A 20 2.17 -6.38 -12.47
C MET A 20 3.05 -7.21 -11.51
N PHE A 21 3.49 -8.40 -11.94
CA PHE A 21 4.43 -9.20 -11.15
C PHE A 21 5.81 -8.57 -11.07
N ALA A 22 6.31 -7.97 -12.16
CA ALA A 22 7.57 -7.23 -12.13
C ALA A 22 7.49 -6.03 -11.18
N LEU A 23 6.39 -5.27 -11.22
CA LEU A 23 6.16 -4.15 -10.30
C LEU A 23 6.11 -4.60 -8.84
N TYR A 24 5.36 -5.68 -8.55
CA TYR A 24 5.34 -6.28 -7.22
C TYR A 24 6.74 -6.78 -6.79
N GLY A 25 7.50 -7.38 -7.72
CA GLY A 25 8.85 -7.85 -7.48
C GLY A 25 9.81 -6.71 -7.10
N LEU A 26 9.69 -5.55 -7.75
CA LEU A 26 10.43 -4.35 -7.38
C LEU A 26 10.07 -3.85 -5.97
N CYS A 27 8.77 -3.69 -5.67
CA CYS A 27 8.32 -3.25 -4.35
C CYS A 27 8.85 -4.19 -3.26
N ARG A 28 8.72 -5.50 -3.48
CA ARG A 28 9.20 -6.52 -2.55
C ARG A 28 10.72 -6.47 -2.35
N ALA A 29 11.48 -6.27 -3.42
CA ALA A 29 12.93 -6.16 -3.34
C ALA A 29 13.37 -4.93 -2.54
N LEU A 30 12.64 -3.82 -2.66
CA LEU A 30 12.87 -2.61 -1.86
C LEU A 30 12.51 -2.83 -0.38
N ASP A 31 11.35 -3.43 -0.08
CA ASP A 31 10.96 -3.79 1.29
C ASP A 31 12.02 -4.69 1.94
N ASP A 32 12.53 -5.70 1.22
CA ASP A 32 13.57 -6.61 1.71
C ASP A 32 14.89 -5.88 2.05
N MET A 33 15.21 -4.77 1.38
CA MET A 33 16.39 -3.96 1.72
C MET A 33 16.23 -3.27 3.09
N VAL A 34 15.01 -2.89 3.45
CA VAL A 34 14.67 -2.19 4.69
C VAL A 34 14.42 -3.16 5.85
N ASP A 35 13.71 -4.26 5.59
CA ASP A 35 13.24 -5.18 6.61
C ASP A 35 14.24 -6.29 6.98
N CYS A 36 15.41 -6.34 6.32
CA CYS A 36 16.46 -7.30 6.66
C CYS A 36 17.14 -7.01 8.02
N ASP A 37 17.72 -8.04 8.62
CA ASP A 37 18.43 -7.97 9.92
C ASP A 37 19.85 -7.36 9.83
N ALA A 38 20.10 -6.54 8.80
CA ALA A 38 21.38 -5.88 8.61
C ALA A 38 21.47 -4.59 9.44
N PRO A 39 22.68 -4.18 9.87
CA PRO A 39 22.92 -2.86 10.46
C PRO A 39 22.33 -1.71 9.64
N LEU A 40 21.88 -0.65 10.31
CA LEU A 40 21.16 0.46 9.69
C LEU A 40 21.96 1.17 8.59
N ASP A 41 23.27 1.34 8.79
CA ASP A 41 24.21 1.88 7.81
C ASP A 41 24.28 1.02 6.54
N GLN A 42 24.28 -0.31 6.67
CA GLN A 42 24.26 -1.22 5.53
C GLN A 42 22.93 -1.15 4.77
N ARG A 43 21.80 -1.06 5.48
CA ARG A 43 20.48 -0.90 4.86
C ARG A 43 20.38 0.42 4.09
N ARG A 44 20.87 1.52 4.68
CA ARG A 44 20.97 2.83 4.00
C ARG A 44 21.86 2.76 2.75
N ALA A 45 23.02 2.11 2.84
CA ALA A 45 23.91 1.93 1.70
C ALA A 45 23.27 1.14 0.56
N ARG A 46 22.44 0.13 0.86
CA ARG A 46 21.67 -0.63 -0.14
C ARG A 46 20.66 0.24 -0.87
N LEU A 47 19.88 1.06 -0.15
CA LEU A 47 18.93 1.99 -0.79
C LEU A 47 19.65 3.06 -1.62
N ALA A 48 20.76 3.63 -1.11
CA ALA A 48 21.57 4.58 -1.86
C ALA A 48 22.14 3.96 -3.15
N THR A 49 22.58 2.69 -3.08
CA THR A 49 23.01 1.93 -4.27
C THR A 49 21.87 1.76 -5.25
N MET A 50 20.68 1.38 -4.78
CA MET A 50 19.50 1.21 -5.62
C MET A 50 19.11 2.52 -6.31
N ARG A 51 19.16 3.66 -5.61
CA ARG A 51 18.95 5.00 -6.20
C ARG A 51 19.96 5.28 -7.32
N GLY A 52 21.23 4.95 -7.09
CA GLY A 52 22.28 5.04 -8.12
C GLY A 52 22.01 4.13 -9.33
N VAL A 53 21.52 2.90 -9.11
CA VAL A 53 21.15 1.96 -10.18
C VAL A 53 19.99 2.51 -11.02
N VAL A 54 18.97 3.09 -10.39
CA VAL A 54 17.84 3.72 -11.12
C VAL A 54 18.33 4.90 -11.95
N ALA A 55 19.17 5.77 -11.38
CA ALA A 55 19.75 6.90 -12.11
C ALA A 55 20.63 6.45 -13.30
N ALA A 56 21.47 5.43 -13.11
CA ALA A 56 22.30 4.88 -14.18
C ALA A 56 21.47 4.22 -15.28
N TRP A 57 20.39 3.51 -14.92
CA TRP A 57 19.46 2.94 -15.88
C TRP A 57 18.81 4.02 -16.76
N ARG A 58 18.36 5.14 -16.17
CA ARG A 58 17.78 6.26 -16.95
C ARG A 58 18.77 6.85 -17.97
N GLN A 59 20.06 6.88 -17.65
CA GLN A 59 21.10 7.43 -18.53
C GLN A 59 21.56 6.46 -19.62
N THR A 60 21.63 5.17 -19.28
CA THR A 60 22.29 4.15 -20.13
C THR A 60 21.32 3.18 -20.80
N GLY A 61 20.08 3.09 -20.29
CA GLY A 61 19.11 2.05 -20.64
C GLY A 61 19.39 0.68 -20.01
N ILE A 62 20.52 0.51 -19.29
CA ILE A 62 20.94 -0.78 -18.74
C ILE A 62 20.49 -0.90 -17.28
N ALA A 63 19.54 -1.81 -17.02
CA ALA A 63 19.05 -2.08 -15.67
C ALA A 63 19.92 -3.16 -14.97
N LEU A 64 20.78 -2.73 -14.05
CA LEU A 64 21.73 -3.63 -13.36
C LEU A 64 21.11 -4.43 -12.20
N ALA A 65 20.02 -3.93 -11.59
CA ALA A 65 19.31 -4.66 -10.54
C ALA A 65 18.25 -5.59 -11.14
N PRO A 66 18.18 -6.89 -10.76
CA PRO A 66 17.23 -7.84 -11.35
C PRO A 66 15.77 -7.40 -11.29
N ALA A 67 15.35 -6.80 -10.17
CA ALA A 67 13.97 -6.33 -10.01
C ALA A 67 13.66 -5.12 -10.90
N LEU A 68 14.61 -4.21 -11.08
CA LEU A 68 14.48 -3.10 -12.04
C LEU A 68 14.50 -3.62 -13.47
N ALA A 69 15.38 -4.57 -13.80
CA ALA A 69 15.48 -5.18 -15.12
C ALA A 69 14.18 -5.89 -15.54
N ALA A 70 13.49 -6.53 -14.58
CA ALA A 70 12.18 -7.12 -14.83
C ALA A 70 11.10 -6.07 -15.14
N LEU A 71 11.15 -4.89 -14.49
CA LEU A 71 10.14 -3.84 -14.66
C LEU A 71 10.44 -2.92 -15.85
N ALA A 72 11.71 -2.67 -16.19
CA ALA A 72 12.13 -1.71 -17.20
C ALA A 72 11.42 -1.86 -18.57
N PRO A 73 11.22 -3.08 -19.14
CA PRO A 73 10.46 -3.23 -20.37
C PRO A 73 9.00 -2.79 -20.25
N SER A 74 8.42 -2.87 -19.06
CA SER A 74 7.06 -2.39 -18.78
C SER A 74 6.99 -0.88 -18.65
N ILE A 75 8.06 -0.23 -18.16
CA ILE A 75 8.14 1.23 -18.10
C ILE A 75 7.98 1.84 -19.48
N GLU A 76 8.75 1.35 -20.46
CA GLU A 76 8.66 1.77 -21.85
C GLU A 76 7.32 1.37 -22.48
N ARG A 77 6.93 0.09 -22.36
CA ARG A 77 5.74 -0.45 -23.03
C ARG A 77 4.43 0.21 -22.61
N TYR A 78 4.30 0.58 -21.35
CA TYR A 78 3.06 1.13 -20.79
C TYR A 78 3.17 2.62 -20.44
N GLY A 79 4.31 3.27 -20.70
CA GLY A 79 4.54 4.66 -20.34
C GLY A 79 4.43 4.91 -18.83
N LEU A 80 5.07 4.06 -18.02
CA LEU A 80 5.00 4.21 -16.57
C LEU A 80 5.73 5.48 -16.13
N PRO A 81 5.18 6.27 -15.19
CA PRO A 81 5.86 7.45 -14.66
C PRO A 81 7.06 7.02 -13.82
N ASP A 82 8.24 6.93 -14.43
CA ASP A 82 9.45 6.38 -13.81
C ASP A 82 9.96 7.24 -12.63
N ALA A 83 9.55 8.51 -12.53
CA ALA A 83 9.75 9.33 -11.34
C ALA A 83 9.13 8.72 -10.05
N GLU A 84 8.14 7.85 -10.18
CA GLU A 84 7.56 7.12 -9.04
C GLU A 84 8.54 6.10 -8.45
N LEU A 85 9.60 5.70 -9.17
CA LEU A 85 10.67 4.87 -8.63
C LEU A 85 11.44 5.60 -7.52
N ASP A 86 11.75 6.88 -7.71
CA ASP A 86 12.42 7.68 -6.68
C ASP A 86 11.47 7.89 -5.50
N THR A 87 10.20 8.17 -5.78
CA THR A 87 9.16 8.35 -4.75
C THR A 87 9.01 7.09 -3.89
N LEU A 88 9.11 5.90 -4.48
CA LEU A 88 9.08 4.64 -3.74
C LEU A 88 10.34 4.46 -2.87
N ILE A 89 11.52 4.79 -3.39
CA ILE A 89 12.78 4.75 -2.62
C ILE A 89 12.74 5.74 -1.46
N ASP A 90 12.23 6.96 -1.65
CA ASP A 90 12.02 7.93 -0.59
C ASP A 90 11.11 7.36 0.53
N GLY A 91 10.12 6.54 0.17
CA GLY A 91 9.27 5.85 1.15
C GLY A 91 10.04 4.83 1.99
N MET A 92 10.94 4.08 1.37
CA MET A 92 11.81 3.13 2.05
C MET A 92 12.80 3.82 3.00
N GLU A 93 13.27 5.01 2.64
CA GLU A 93 14.10 5.84 3.52
C GLU A 93 13.33 6.26 4.78
N MET A 94 12.04 6.63 4.66
CA MET A 94 11.19 6.90 5.82
C MET A 94 11.06 5.68 6.75
N ASP A 95 10.95 4.46 6.20
CA ASP A 95 10.90 3.24 7.02
C ASP A 95 12.21 2.96 7.77
N LEU A 96 13.36 3.39 7.23
CA LEU A 96 14.65 3.30 7.93
C LEU A 96 14.81 4.34 9.05
N GLU A 97 14.19 5.51 8.91
CA GLU A 97 14.11 6.52 9.98
C GLU A 97 13.21 6.04 11.13
N GLY A 98 12.21 5.23 10.80
CA GLY A 98 11.24 4.69 11.74
C GLY A 98 10.09 5.66 12.00
N MET A 99 8.92 5.10 12.31
CA MET A 99 7.68 5.86 12.51
C MET A 99 7.15 5.60 13.91
N SER A 100 6.96 6.66 14.70
CA SER A 100 6.36 6.58 16.03
C SER A 100 5.46 7.77 16.29
N ALA A 101 4.15 7.56 16.15
CA ALA A 101 3.11 8.58 16.26
C ALA A 101 3.41 9.84 15.41
N PRO A 102 3.56 9.69 14.07
CA PRO A 102 3.81 10.82 13.18
C PRO A 102 2.63 11.79 13.18
N ASP A 103 2.80 13.02 12.69
CA ASP A 103 1.63 13.83 12.32
C ASP A 103 0.90 13.23 11.10
N LEU A 104 -0.37 13.62 10.90
CA LEU A 104 -1.19 13.06 9.83
C LEU A 104 -0.63 13.40 8.43
N ALA A 105 0.02 14.54 8.28
CA ALA A 105 0.61 14.96 7.00
C ALA A 105 1.79 14.05 6.61
N THR A 106 2.66 13.75 7.57
CA THR A 106 3.79 12.83 7.44
C THR A 106 3.30 11.42 7.15
N LEU A 107 2.23 10.96 7.82
CA LEU A 107 1.63 9.67 7.50
C LEU A 107 1.07 9.61 6.07
N ARG A 108 0.42 10.68 5.60
CA ARG A 108 -0.08 10.75 4.22
C ARG A 108 1.04 10.78 3.20
N LEU A 109 2.12 11.51 3.48
CA LEU A 109 3.31 11.50 2.63
C LEU A 109 3.91 10.10 2.56
N TYR A 110 4.02 9.42 3.70
CA TYR A 110 4.44 8.02 3.76
C TYR A 110 3.55 7.14 2.88
N CYS A 111 2.22 7.23 3.02
CA CYS A 111 1.27 6.46 2.22
C CYS A 111 1.37 6.77 0.71
N ARG A 112 1.55 8.05 0.33
CA ARG A 112 1.78 8.46 -1.05
C ARG A 112 3.02 7.81 -1.65
N ARG A 113 4.06 7.61 -0.84
CA ARG A 113 5.32 6.99 -1.24
C ARG A 113 5.24 5.46 -1.31
N VAL A 114 4.82 4.80 -0.23
CA VAL A 114 4.87 3.33 -0.15
C VAL A 114 3.70 2.60 -0.79
N ALA A 115 2.55 3.27 -0.93
CA ALA A 115 1.35 2.68 -1.54
C ALA A 115 0.90 3.43 -2.81
N GLY A 116 0.98 4.77 -2.79
CA GLY A 116 0.58 5.61 -3.92
C GLY A 116 1.48 5.45 -5.15
N ALA A 117 2.80 5.46 -4.97
CA ALA A 117 3.74 5.33 -6.09
C ALA A 117 3.58 3.99 -6.84
N PRO A 118 3.49 2.82 -6.17
CA PRO A 118 3.15 1.57 -6.85
C PRO A 118 1.78 1.61 -7.53
N ALA A 119 0.78 2.29 -6.96
CA ALA A 119 -0.55 2.40 -7.56
C ALA A 119 -0.51 3.22 -8.86
N LEU A 120 0.26 4.33 -8.90
CA LEU A 120 0.47 5.14 -10.09
C LEU A 120 1.27 4.40 -11.18
N LEU A 121 2.20 3.53 -10.79
CA LEU A 121 2.88 2.62 -11.73
C LEU A 121 1.94 1.50 -12.24
N ALA A 122 0.91 1.11 -11.46
CA ALA A 122 0.02 0.03 -11.83
C ALA A 122 -1.08 0.44 -12.82
N VAL A 123 -1.63 1.65 -12.73
CA VAL A 123 -2.78 2.04 -13.57
C VAL A 123 -2.50 2.10 -15.08
N PRO A 124 -1.32 2.52 -15.57
CA PRO A 124 -1.01 2.44 -17.00
C PRO A 124 -0.87 0.98 -17.47
N ILE A 125 -0.38 0.06 -16.61
CA ILE A 125 -0.35 -1.39 -16.90
C ILE A 125 -1.78 -1.92 -17.11
N LEU A 126 -2.75 -1.42 -16.34
CA LEU A 126 -4.17 -1.73 -16.53
C LEU A 126 -4.74 -1.09 -17.80
N GLY A 127 -4.03 -0.18 -18.45
CA GLY A 127 -4.44 0.55 -19.65
C GLY A 127 -5.32 1.75 -19.33
N ARG A 128 -5.16 2.33 -18.12
CA ARG A 128 -6.00 3.41 -17.56
C ARG A 128 -5.11 4.47 -16.91
N ALA A 129 -4.16 5.02 -17.65
CA ALA A 129 -3.19 5.98 -17.13
C ALA A 129 -3.83 7.25 -16.54
N GLU A 130 -5.04 7.59 -17.01
CA GLU A 130 -5.85 8.70 -16.50
C GLU A 130 -6.45 8.45 -15.11
N ALA A 131 -6.39 7.21 -14.59
CA ALA A 131 -6.98 6.83 -13.31
C ALA A 131 -6.07 7.12 -12.10
N GLY A 132 -5.21 8.14 -12.18
CA GLY A 132 -4.23 8.48 -11.15
C GLY A 132 -4.86 8.86 -9.81
N ASP A 133 -5.85 9.75 -9.82
CA ASP A 133 -6.52 10.21 -8.59
C ASP A 133 -7.28 9.07 -7.90
N PHE A 134 -8.00 8.25 -8.69
CA PHE A 134 -8.59 6.99 -8.23
C PHE A 134 -7.54 6.11 -7.53
N ALA A 135 -6.39 5.90 -8.17
CA ALA A 135 -5.34 5.03 -7.66
C ALA A 135 -4.75 5.53 -6.34
N LEU A 136 -4.54 6.84 -6.21
CA LEU A 136 -3.99 7.46 -5.01
C LEU A 136 -4.95 7.35 -3.83
N ARG A 137 -6.25 7.62 -4.04
CA ARG A 137 -7.28 7.47 -2.99
C ARG A 137 -7.46 6.01 -2.57
N LEU A 138 -7.47 5.11 -3.55
CA LEU A 138 -7.48 3.68 -3.25
C LEU A 138 -6.26 3.29 -2.40
N ALA A 139 -5.06 3.69 -2.81
CA ALA A 139 -3.82 3.38 -2.10
C ALA A 139 -3.82 3.90 -0.66
N GLU A 140 -4.31 5.12 -0.42
CA GLU A 140 -4.46 5.69 0.93
C GLU A 140 -5.40 4.81 1.79
N GLY A 141 -6.59 4.48 1.29
CA GLY A 141 -7.55 3.63 2.02
C GLY A 141 -6.99 2.22 2.31
N LEU A 142 -6.29 1.62 1.34
CA LEU A 142 -5.62 0.32 1.52
C LEU A 142 -4.55 0.40 2.61
N GLN A 143 -3.71 1.43 2.59
CA GLN A 143 -2.59 1.56 3.53
C GLN A 143 -3.06 1.88 4.94
N PHE A 144 -4.06 2.75 5.10
CA PHE A 144 -4.68 3.00 6.41
C PHE A 144 -5.32 1.73 6.99
N THR A 145 -5.93 0.91 6.13
CA THR A 145 -6.47 -0.39 6.53
C THR A 145 -5.37 -1.36 6.96
N ASN A 146 -4.22 -1.39 6.28
CA ASN A 146 -3.06 -2.20 6.67
C ASN A 146 -2.53 -1.77 8.05
N ILE A 147 -2.33 -0.46 8.27
CA ILE A 147 -1.91 0.10 9.56
C ILE A 147 -2.84 -0.35 10.69
N LEU A 148 -4.15 -0.29 10.47
CA LEU A 148 -5.14 -0.74 11.46
C LEU A 148 -5.15 -2.25 11.70
N ARG A 149 -4.82 -3.04 10.68
CA ARG A 149 -4.77 -4.51 10.75
C ARG A 149 -3.54 -4.97 11.54
N ASP A 150 -2.42 -4.30 11.34
CA ASP A 150 -1.09 -4.79 11.76
C ASP A 150 -0.55 -4.07 13.01
N LEU A 151 -1.38 -3.26 13.69
CA LEU A 151 -1.02 -2.52 14.93
C LEU A 151 -0.16 -3.29 15.94
N ALA A 152 -0.49 -4.55 16.22
CA ALA A 152 0.27 -5.36 17.17
C ALA A 152 1.65 -5.76 16.64
N GLU A 153 1.70 -6.19 15.37
CA GLU A 153 2.94 -6.61 14.71
C GLU A 153 3.89 -5.41 14.53
N ASP A 154 3.36 -4.25 14.10
CA ASP A 154 4.10 -3.01 14.02
C ASP A 154 4.63 -2.58 15.39
N GLY A 155 3.79 -2.70 16.43
CA GLY A 155 4.17 -2.38 17.80
C GLY A 155 5.31 -3.24 18.34
N ASP A 156 5.31 -4.54 18.06
CA ASP A 156 6.39 -5.47 18.43
C ASP A 156 7.71 -5.12 17.72
N ARG A 157 7.63 -4.52 16.53
CA ARG A 157 8.78 -3.98 15.78
C ARG A 157 9.17 -2.55 16.19
N GLY A 158 8.53 -2.00 17.23
CA GLY A 158 8.80 -0.64 17.72
C GLY A 158 8.23 0.47 16.84
N ARG A 159 7.31 0.16 15.92
CA ARG A 159 6.67 1.11 15.01
C ARG A 159 5.27 1.48 15.49
N LEU A 160 4.85 2.71 15.24
CA LEU A 160 3.50 3.20 15.50
C LEU A 160 3.12 4.23 14.45
N TYR A 161 2.22 3.85 13.55
CA TYR A 161 1.76 4.71 12.45
C TYR A 161 0.51 5.52 12.77
N LEU A 162 -0.14 5.34 13.93
CA LEU A 162 -1.31 6.13 14.31
C LEU A 162 -0.93 7.62 14.47
N PRO A 163 -1.60 8.55 13.78
CA PRO A 163 -1.27 9.97 13.84
C PRO A 163 -1.34 10.57 15.24
N ALA A 164 -0.43 11.50 15.54
CA ALA A 164 -0.37 12.21 16.81
C ALA A 164 -1.69 12.93 17.15
N GLU A 165 -2.32 13.56 16.15
CA GLU A 165 -3.58 14.29 16.27
C GLU A 165 -4.74 13.35 16.58
N ILE A 166 -4.75 12.16 15.97
CA ILE A 166 -5.78 11.13 16.25
C ILE A 166 -5.62 10.61 17.67
N LEU A 167 -4.38 10.38 18.11
CA LEU A 167 -4.10 9.95 19.49
C LEU A 167 -4.53 11.02 20.50
N GLU A 168 -4.27 12.30 20.23
CA GLU A 168 -4.69 13.42 21.08
C GLU A 168 -6.21 13.55 21.17
N GLN A 169 -6.92 13.52 20.04
CA GLN A 169 -8.39 13.51 20.00
C GLN A 169 -8.96 12.29 20.75
N ALA A 170 -8.23 11.18 20.69
CA ALA A 170 -8.55 9.98 21.44
C ALA A 170 -8.07 10.01 22.90
N GLY A 171 -7.54 11.13 23.41
CA GLY A 171 -7.10 11.30 24.79
C GLY A 171 -5.92 10.41 25.19
N ILE A 172 -5.04 10.08 24.24
CA ILE A 172 -3.86 9.24 24.43
C ILE A 172 -2.61 10.14 24.36
N PRO A 173 -2.01 10.53 25.50
CA PRO A 173 -0.83 11.39 25.51
C PRO A 173 0.45 10.65 25.12
N ALA A 174 0.43 9.31 25.17
CA ALA A 174 1.59 8.48 24.87
C ALA A 174 1.93 8.49 23.37
N ARG A 175 3.23 8.40 23.06
CA ARG A 175 3.75 8.33 21.68
C ARG A 175 4.54 7.06 21.39
N THR A 176 4.76 6.23 22.41
CA THR A 176 5.46 4.95 22.24
C THR A 176 4.45 3.85 21.87
N PRO A 177 4.83 2.89 21.00
CA PRO A 177 3.92 1.83 20.57
C PRO A 177 3.28 1.08 21.74
N ARG A 178 4.10 0.60 22.69
CA ARG A 178 3.61 -0.18 23.84
C ARG A 178 2.57 0.58 24.68
N ALA A 179 2.81 1.85 24.95
CA ALA A 179 1.90 2.65 25.79
C ALA A 179 0.58 2.96 25.06
N VAL A 180 0.65 3.21 23.75
CA VAL A 180 -0.55 3.45 22.93
C VAL A 180 -1.38 2.19 22.77
N LEU A 181 -0.76 1.05 22.44
CA LEU A 181 -1.45 -0.21 22.17
C LEU A 181 -2.11 -0.84 23.40
N THR A 182 -1.67 -0.47 24.60
CA THR A 182 -2.26 -0.91 25.88
C THR A 182 -3.24 0.11 26.47
N HIS A 183 -3.40 1.29 25.84
CA HIS A 183 -4.27 2.34 26.36
C HIS A 183 -5.75 1.98 26.18
N PRO A 184 -6.62 2.19 27.19
CA PRO A 184 -8.05 1.84 27.10
C PRO A 184 -8.80 2.62 26.02
N ALA A 185 -8.30 3.78 25.62
CA ALA A 185 -8.88 4.59 24.55
C ALA A 185 -8.40 4.23 23.13
N LEU A 186 -7.54 3.22 22.95
CA LEU A 186 -7.05 2.78 21.63
C LEU A 186 -8.19 2.52 20.62
N PRO A 187 -9.32 1.87 20.98
CA PRO A 187 -10.45 1.71 20.06
C PRO A 187 -10.98 3.01 19.47
N ARG A 188 -10.94 4.12 20.22
CA ARG A 188 -11.38 5.44 19.76
C ARG A 188 -10.43 5.99 18.69
N ALA A 189 -9.12 5.88 18.91
CA ALA A 189 -8.11 6.26 17.92
C ALA A 189 -8.23 5.42 16.64
N CYS A 190 -8.40 4.10 16.79
CA CYS A 190 -8.58 3.19 15.66
C CYS A 190 -9.85 3.49 14.86
N ALA A 191 -10.96 3.81 15.54
CA ALA A 191 -12.20 4.20 14.88
C ALA A 191 -12.07 5.51 14.08
N ALA A 192 -11.35 6.50 14.62
CA ALA A 192 -11.07 7.75 13.89
C ALA A 192 -10.21 7.50 12.65
N MET A 193 -9.15 6.69 12.78
CA MET A 193 -8.31 6.29 11.65
C MET A 193 -9.08 5.45 10.61
N ALA A 194 -9.99 4.58 11.05
CA ALA A 194 -10.88 3.83 10.18
C ALA A 194 -11.84 4.74 9.40
N GLY A 195 -12.29 5.84 10.01
CA GLY A 195 -13.06 6.88 9.33
C GLY A 195 -12.30 7.52 8.17
N LEU A 196 -11.00 7.78 8.34
CA LEU A 196 -10.14 8.27 7.25
C LEU A 196 -9.99 7.23 6.12
N ALA A 197 -9.80 5.96 6.46
CA ALA A 197 -9.72 4.88 5.47
C ALA A 197 -11.02 4.74 4.68
N GLN A 198 -12.17 4.83 5.36
CA GLN A 198 -13.49 4.78 4.75
C GLN A 198 -13.71 5.97 3.80
N ALA A 199 -13.35 7.20 4.21
CA ALA A 199 -13.44 8.38 3.37
C ALA A 199 -12.59 8.25 2.09
N ALA A 200 -11.35 7.75 2.21
CA ALA A 200 -10.48 7.51 1.06
C ALA A 200 -11.08 6.47 0.08
N PHE A 201 -11.72 5.41 0.58
CA PHE A 201 -12.43 4.47 -0.29
C PHE A 201 -13.67 5.10 -0.95
N ASP A 202 -14.41 5.95 -0.24
CA ASP A 202 -15.60 6.62 -0.79
C ASP A 202 -15.21 7.62 -1.89
N GLU A 203 -14.13 8.39 -1.69
CA GLU A 203 -13.54 9.25 -2.70
C GLU A 203 -13.05 8.44 -3.92
N SER A 204 -12.29 7.36 -3.68
CA SER A 204 -11.86 6.43 -4.73
C SER A 204 -13.06 5.87 -5.52
N GLU A 205 -14.15 5.51 -4.85
CA GLU A 205 -15.32 5.00 -5.54
C GLU A 205 -16.02 6.08 -6.39
N SER A 206 -16.06 7.32 -5.91
CA SER A 206 -16.56 8.46 -6.68
C SER A 206 -15.74 8.68 -7.95
N GLU A 207 -14.41 8.70 -7.84
CA GLU A 207 -13.50 8.81 -8.98
C GLU A 207 -13.71 7.68 -9.99
N LEU A 208 -13.82 6.44 -9.49
CA LEU A 208 -14.06 5.27 -10.33
C LEU A 208 -15.36 5.37 -11.13
N ARG A 209 -16.42 5.95 -10.53
CA ARG A 209 -17.69 6.18 -11.22
C ARG A 209 -17.56 7.26 -12.30
N ALA A 210 -16.80 8.33 -12.03
CA ALA A 210 -16.57 9.42 -12.96
C ALA A 210 -15.78 8.97 -14.20
N ILE A 211 -14.70 8.20 -14.02
CA ILE A 211 -13.84 7.73 -15.11
C ILE A 211 -14.32 6.41 -15.76
N GLY A 212 -15.31 5.76 -15.16
CA GLY A 212 -15.82 4.45 -15.57
C GLY A 212 -14.91 3.27 -15.18
N ALA A 213 -15.51 2.14 -14.82
CA ALA A 213 -14.80 1.00 -14.22
C ALA A 213 -14.10 0.05 -15.22
N ARG A 214 -14.21 0.29 -16.53
CA ARG A 214 -13.71 -0.62 -17.57
C ARG A 214 -12.20 -0.85 -17.44
N GLY A 215 -11.76 -2.11 -17.29
CA GLY A 215 -10.35 -2.45 -17.12
C GLY A 215 -9.76 -2.21 -15.72
N LEU A 216 -10.48 -1.52 -14.82
CA LEU A 216 -10.09 -1.31 -13.41
C LEU A 216 -10.70 -2.35 -12.47
N TRP A 217 -11.33 -3.39 -13.00
CA TRP A 217 -11.96 -4.44 -12.19
C TRP A 217 -11.01 -5.08 -11.15
N PRO A 218 -9.68 -5.27 -11.39
CA PRO A 218 -8.80 -5.82 -10.35
C PRO A 218 -8.64 -4.85 -9.19
N ALA A 219 -8.50 -3.55 -9.47
CA ALA A 219 -8.41 -2.50 -8.46
C ALA A 219 -9.73 -2.38 -7.67
N ARG A 220 -10.87 -2.43 -8.36
CA ARG A 220 -12.20 -2.48 -7.73
C ARG A 220 -12.37 -3.71 -6.83
N ALA A 221 -11.93 -4.89 -7.28
CA ALA A 221 -11.98 -6.11 -6.45
C ALA A 221 -11.11 -5.98 -5.19
N MET A 222 -9.95 -5.33 -5.31
CA MET A 222 -9.08 -5.02 -4.18
C MET A 222 -9.77 -4.05 -3.20
N MET A 223 -10.32 -2.95 -3.70
CA MET A 223 -11.10 -1.97 -2.92
C MET A 223 -12.20 -2.65 -2.10
N GLN A 224 -13.05 -3.45 -2.75
CA GLN A 224 -14.15 -4.14 -2.06
C GLN A 224 -13.66 -5.16 -1.02
N THR A 225 -12.55 -5.84 -1.29
CA THR A 225 -11.95 -6.77 -0.34
C THR A 225 -11.46 -6.05 0.92
N TYR A 226 -10.84 -4.89 0.74
CA TYR A 226 -10.30 -4.10 1.85
C TYR A 226 -11.39 -3.36 2.62
N ARG A 227 -12.45 -2.87 1.97
CA ARG A 227 -13.65 -2.38 2.66
C ARG A 227 -14.25 -3.45 3.56
N ALA A 228 -14.43 -4.67 3.05
CA ALA A 228 -14.93 -5.79 3.86
C ALA A 228 -13.99 -6.15 5.03
N LEU A 229 -12.67 -5.96 4.87
CA LEU A 229 -11.72 -6.12 5.97
C LEU A 229 -11.89 -5.02 7.03
N LEU A 230 -11.99 -3.76 6.60
CA LEU A 230 -12.18 -2.60 7.46
C LEU A 230 -13.49 -2.69 8.25
N GLU A 231 -14.59 -3.09 7.61
CA GLU A 231 -15.88 -3.34 8.26
C GLU A 231 -15.76 -4.41 9.37
N ARG A 232 -15.04 -5.50 9.11
CA ARG A 232 -14.81 -6.55 10.13
C ARG A 232 -13.96 -6.05 11.30
N MET A 233 -12.94 -5.24 11.04
CA MET A 233 -12.14 -4.64 12.10
C MET A 233 -12.95 -3.66 12.94
N THR A 234 -13.78 -2.85 12.27
CA THR A 234 -14.69 -1.90 12.91
C THR A 234 -15.70 -2.61 13.80
N ALA A 235 -16.32 -3.71 13.31
CA ALA A 235 -17.24 -4.52 14.09
C ALA A 235 -16.57 -5.19 15.32
N ARG A 236 -15.29 -5.55 15.21
CA ARG A 236 -14.49 -6.06 16.34
C ARG A 236 -14.05 -4.97 17.31
N GLY A 237 -14.01 -3.72 16.85
CA GLY A 237 -13.75 -2.52 17.66
C GLY A 237 -12.37 -2.47 18.30
N TRP A 238 -11.36 -3.15 17.74
CA TRP A 238 -9.96 -3.16 18.20
C TRP A 238 -9.74 -3.43 19.71
N ARG A 239 -10.71 -4.04 20.41
CA ARG A 239 -10.56 -4.44 21.83
C ARG A 239 -9.57 -5.59 22.01
N ARG A 240 -9.36 -6.37 20.96
CA ARG A 240 -8.32 -7.39 20.84
C ARG A 240 -7.61 -7.14 19.52
N LEU A 241 -6.29 -7.02 19.53
CA LEU A 241 -5.50 -6.82 18.31
C LEU A 241 -5.12 -8.16 17.65
N THR A 242 -4.87 -9.19 18.46
CA THR A 242 -4.48 -10.52 17.99
C THR A 242 -5.63 -11.54 18.10
N PRO A 243 -5.77 -12.48 17.15
CA PRO A 243 -5.09 -12.51 15.85
C PRO A 243 -5.57 -11.35 14.95
N ALA A 244 -4.78 -10.93 13.97
CA ALA A 244 -5.19 -9.91 13.01
C ALA A 244 -6.48 -10.31 12.26
N ALA A 245 -7.32 -9.33 11.92
CA ALA A 245 -8.53 -9.60 11.14
C ALA A 245 -8.17 -10.06 9.71
N ARG A 246 -8.97 -10.98 9.17
CA ARG A 246 -8.78 -11.53 7.82
C ARG A 246 -10.12 -11.70 7.13
N VAL A 247 -10.12 -11.53 5.81
CA VAL A 247 -11.26 -11.90 4.96
C VAL A 247 -11.04 -13.32 4.43
N GLY A 248 -12.05 -14.18 4.54
CA GLY A 248 -11.99 -15.56 4.06
C GLY A 248 -11.76 -15.66 2.55
N THR A 249 -11.11 -16.73 2.10
CA THR A 249 -10.91 -17.01 0.67
C THR A 249 -12.22 -17.03 -0.14
N PRO A 250 -13.33 -17.63 0.35
CA PRO A 250 -14.59 -17.65 -0.40
C PRO A 250 -15.14 -16.24 -0.68
N THR A 251 -15.14 -15.36 0.33
CA THR A 251 -15.59 -13.98 0.18
C THR A 251 -14.73 -13.22 -0.83
N ARG A 252 -13.40 -13.40 -0.78
CA ARG A 252 -12.48 -12.77 -1.72
C ARG A 252 -12.70 -13.23 -3.16
N LEU A 253 -12.92 -14.53 -3.38
CA LEU A 253 -13.23 -15.09 -4.70
C LEU A 253 -14.58 -14.57 -5.22
N TRP A 254 -15.60 -14.52 -4.37
CA TRP A 254 -16.92 -13.98 -4.74
C TRP A 254 -16.83 -12.49 -5.13
N ILE A 255 -16.10 -11.68 -4.36
CA ILE A 255 -15.86 -10.25 -4.70
C ILE A 255 -15.16 -10.13 -6.06
N ALA A 256 -14.10 -10.92 -6.29
CA ALA A 256 -13.36 -10.89 -7.54
C ALA A 256 -14.23 -11.28 -8.74
N LEU A 257 -15.00 -12.37 -8.63
CA LEU A 257 -15.94 -12.81 -9.67
C LEU A 257 -17.01 -11.75 -9.94
N ARG A 258 -17.63 -11.20 -8.90
CA ARG A 258 -18.64 -10.15 -9.05
C ARG A 258 -18.09 -8.91 -9.75
N CYS A 259 -16.85 -8.49 -9.46
CA CYS A 259 -16.24 -7.34 -10.12
C CYS A 259 -15.82 -7.65 -11.57
N ALA A 260 -15.40 -8.87 -11.86
CA ALA A 260 -15.02 -9.29 -13.21
C ALA A 260 -16.23 -9.47 -14.13
N VAL A 261 -17.34 -10.00 -13.62
CA VAL A 261 -18.58 -10.24 -14.39
C VAL A 261 -19.42 -8.97 -14.53
N ALA A 262 -19.44 -8.09 -13.52
CA ALA A 262 -20.21 -6.85 -13.56
C ALA A 262 -19.50 -5.72 -14.33
N GLY A 263 -18.91 -5.99 -15.49
CA GLY A 263 -18.31 -4.96 -16.33
C GLY A 263 -18.96 -4.89 -17.70
N PRO A 264 -19.02 -3.72 -18.37
CA PRO A 264 -19.00 -2.34 -17.85
C PRO A 264 -20.31 -1.93 -17.17
#